data_AF-A0A090X9F7-F1
#
_entry.id   AF-A0A090X9F7-F1
#
_cell.length_a   1.000
_cell.length_b   1.000
_cell.length_c   1.000
_cell.angle_alpha   90.00
_cell.angle_beta   90.00
_cell.angle_gamma   90.00
#
_symmetry.space_group_name_H-M   'P 1'
#
loop_
_entity.id
_entity.type
_entity.pdbx_description
1 polymer ?
#
loop_
_entity_poly.entity_id
_entity_poly.type
_entity_poly.pdbx_seq_one_letter_code
_entity_poly.pdbx_strand_id
1 'polypeptide(L)'
;MNRAIAVLCVVAVMATIFMKADSGTNRRPAFCNVIPTKPSTPVRYGYQVYYFDKKDLKCKCFRSTRYSGDIGGNAFHNFKPCMRTCSANGFFACPRRGLKV
;
A
#
# COMPACT_ATOMS: atom_id res chain seq x y z
N MET A 1 -6.65 43.01 -16.17
CA MET A 1 -7.65 42.14 -15.50
C MET A 1 -7.55 40.66 -15.91
N ASN A 2 -7.14 40.32 -17.14
CA ASN A 2 -7.12 38.92 -17.61
C ASN A 2 -6.03 38.02 -16.99
N ARG A 3 -4.88 38.60 -16.59
CA ARG A 3 -3.76 37.81 -16.02
C ARG A 3 -4.07 37.23 -14.64
N ALA A 4 -4.79 37.98 -13.80
CA ALA A 4 -5.18 37.51 -12.47
C ALA A 4 -6.18 36.35 -12.55
N ILE A 5 -7.13 36.42 -13.50
CA ILE A 5 -8.11 35.35 -13.75
C ILE A 5 -7.41 34.08 -14.25
N ALA A 6 -6.47 34.21 -15.19
CA ALA A 6 -5.71 33.07 -15.70
C ALA A 6 -4.90 32.37 -14.59
N VAL A 7 -4.26 33.13 -13.70
CA VAL A 7 -3.51 32.57 -12.56
C VAL A 7 -4.44 31.86 -11.58
N LEU A 8 -5.59 32.45 -11.25
CA LEU A 8 -6.59 31.81 -10.39
C LEU A 8 -7.14 30.51 -10.98
N CYS A 9 -7.38 30.46 -12.30
CA CYS A 9 -7.80 29.25 -12.99
C CYS A 9 -6.73 28.14 -12.89
N VAL A 10 -5.46 28.47 -13.12
CA VAL A 10 -4.36 27.49 -13.01
C VAL A 10 -4.23 26.98 -11.57
N VAL A 11 -4.31 27.86 -10.57
CA VAL A 11 -4.24 27.46 -9.15
C VAL A 11 -5.43 26.57 -8.77
N ALA A 12 -6.64 26.88 -9.22
CA ALA A 12 -7.83 26.06 -8.95
C ALA A 12 -7.74 24.67 -9.61
N VAL A 13 -7.25 24.61 -10.86
CA VAL A 13 -7.02 23.33 -11.55
C VAL A 13 -5.96 22.50 -10.82
N MET A 14 -4.86 23.11 -10.39
CA MET A 14 -3.84 22.41 -9.62
C MET A 14 -4.39 21.91 -8.28
N ALA A 15 -5.12 22.75 -7.53
CA ALA A 15 -5.72 22.37 -6.25
C ALA A 15 -6.69 21.19 -6.37
N THR A 16 -7.54 21.17 -7.42
CA THR A 16 -8.47 20.04 -7.65
C THR A 16 -7.76 18.73 -8.00
N ILE A 17 -6.63 18.80 -8.71
CA ILE A 17 -5.81 17.61 -9.02
C ILE A 17 -5.21 17.02 -7.74
N PHE A 18 -4.66 17.86 -6.86
CA PHE A 18 -4.09 17.42 -5.57
C PHE A 18 -5.17 16.84 -4.63
N MET A 19 -6.32 17.50 -4.50
CA MET A 19 -7.43 17.00 -3.66
C MET A 19 -7.98 15.66 -4.14
N LYS A 20 -8.03 15.41 -5.44
CA LYS A 20 -8.51 14.15 -6.00
C LYS A 20 -7.53 13.00 -5.76
N ALA A 21 -6.22 13.26 -5.76
CA ALA A 21 -5.21 12.29 -5.38
C ALA A 21 -5.30 11.87 -3.89
N ASP A 22 -5.65 12.81 -3.00
CA ASP A 22 -5.85 12.53 -1.57
C ASP A 22 -7.19 11.84 -1.24
N SER A 23 -8.18 11.88 -2.13
CA SER A 23 -9.46 11.20 -1.87
C SER A 23 -9.33 9.68 -1.65
N GLY A 24 -8.27 9.06 -2.17
CA GLY A 24 -7.98 7.64 -1.99
C GLY A 24 -7.44 7.26 -0.60
N THR A 25 -6.82 8.21 0.12
CA THR A 25 -6.24 7.97 1.46
C THR A 25 -7.25 8.16 2.58
N ASN A 26 -8.27 9.00 2.40
CA ASN A 26 -9.29 9.30 3.43
C ASN A 26 -10.20 8.12 3.84
N ARG A 27 -10.23 7.01 3.08
CA ARG A 27 -10.96 5.78 3.46
C ARG A 27 -10.07 4.63 3.93
N ARG A 28 -8.75 4.84 4.00
CA ARG A 28 -7.80 3.77 4.34
C ARG A 28 -7.88 3.45 5.84
N PRO A 29 -8.14 2.20 6.24
CA PRO A 29 -8.12 1.81 7.65
C PRO A 29 -6.77 2.11 8.30
N ALA A 30 -6.79 2.55 9.57
CA ALA A 30 -5.57 2.92 10.30
C ALA A 30 -4.54 1.77 10.37
N PHE A 31 -5.02 0.52 10.46
CA PHE A 31 -4.14 -0.65 10.53
C PHE A 31 -3.28 -0.82 9.27
N CYS A 32 -3.69 -0.30 8.11
CA CYS A 32 -2.86 -0.33 6.90
C CYS A 32 -1.55 0.47 7.06
N ASN A 33 -1.52 1.44 7.98
CA ASN A 33 -0.33 2.25 8.24
C ASN A 33 0.61 1.63 9.29
N VAL A 34 0.20 0.52 9.91
CA VAL A 34 0.98 -0.22 10.89
C VAL A 34 2.01 -1.09 10.16
N ILE A 35 3.23 -1.12 10.67
CA ILE A 35 4.29 -1.98 10.15
C ILE A 35 3.89 -3.44 10.44
N PRO A 36 3.82 -4.32 9.43
CA PRO A 36 3.47 -5.72 9.68
C PRO A 36 4.57 -6.40 10.50
N THR A 37 4.17 -7.35 11.35
CA THR A 37 5.11 -8.21 12.08
C THR A 37 5.76 -9.19 11.10
N LYS A 38 6.95 -8.83 10.63
CA LYS A 38 7.77 -9.67 9.75
C LYS A 38 8.65 -10.60 10.59
N PRO A 39 9.03 -11.77 10.07
CA PRO A 39 10.11 -12.55 10.67
C PRO A 39 11.39 -11.70 10.79
N SER A 40 12.12 -11.89 11.88
CA SER A 40 13.41 -11.22 12.10
C SER A 40 14.47 -11.65 11.07
N THR A 41 14.33 -12.85 10.51
CA THR A 41 15.18 -13.39 9.45
C THR A 41 14.34 -13.83 8.24
N PRO A 42 14.82 -13.62 6.99
CA PRO A 42 14.10 -14.06 5.80
C PRO A 42 13.85 -15.57 5.79
N VAL A 43 12.58 -15.98 5.69
CA VAL A 43 12.20 -17.40 5.61
C VAL A 43 12.01 -17.81 4.15
N ARG A 44 12.54 -18.98 3.76
CA ARG A 44 12.45 -19.49 2.38
C ARG A 44 11.20 -20.32 2.08
N TYR A 45 10.52 -20.77 3.13
CA TYR A 45 9.30 -21.58 3.07
C TYR A 45 8.14 -20.91 3.83
N GLY A 46 6.97 -21.53 3.81
CA GLY A 46 5.77 -21.03 4.50
C GLY A 46 4.85 -20.19 3.63
N TYR A 47 3.95 -19.47 4.31
CA TYR A 47 2.90 -18.65 3.73
C TYR A 47 3.46 -17.38 3.11
N GLN A 48 2.85 -16.99 1.99
CA GLN A 48 3.07 -15.70 1.37
C GLN A 48 2.07 -14.71 1.97
N VAL A 49 2.59 -13.69 2.65
CA VAL A 49 1.77 -12.69 3.34
C VAL A 49 1.96 -11.36 2.63
N TYR A 50 0.85 -10.71 2.32
CA TYR A 50 0.82 -9.40 1.68
C TYR A 50 0.56 -8.30 2.72
N TYR A 51 1.11 -7.11 2.51
CA TYR A 51 0.93 -5.97 3.38
C TYR A 51 1.01 -4.67 2.58
N PHE A 52 0.33 -3.63 3.07
CA PHE A 52 0.42 -2.31 2.49
C PHE A 52 1.69 -1.59 2.95
N ASP A 53 2.50 -1.14 1.99
CA ASP A 53 3.65 -0.27 2.25
C ASP A 53 3.25 1.18 2.00
N LYS A 54 3.18 1.97 3.08
CA LYS A 54 2.78 3.37 3.02
C LYS A 54 3.80 4.29 2.35
N LYS A 55 5.07 3.87 2.24
CA LYS A 55 6.11 4.67 1.57
C LYS A 55 5.91 4.62 0.06
N ASP A 56 5.61 3.43 -0.46
CA ASP A 56 5.44 3.20 -1.90
C ASP A 56 3.98 3.25 -2.35
N LEU A 57 3.04 3.34 -1.40
CA LEU A 57 1.59 3.26 -1.61
C LEU A 57 1.16 1.98 -2.36
N LYS A 58 1.86 0.87 -2.13
CA LYS A 58 1.67 -0.41 -2.85
C LYS A 58 1.59 -1.59 -1.89
N CYS A 59 0.93 -2.65 -2.32
CA CYS A 59 0.95 -3.93 -1.62
C CYS A 59 2.26 -4.68 -1.91
N LYS A 60 3.05 -4.91 -0.87
CA LYS A 60 4.25 -5.76 -0.90
C LYS A 60 3.95 -7.08 -0.21
N CYS A 61 4.95 -7.94 -0.13
CA CYS A 61 4.81 -9.24 0.51
C CYS A 61 6.13 -9.74 1.09
N PHE A 62 6.00 -10.70 2.00
CA PHE A 62 7.08 -11.43 2.62
C PHE A 62 6.66 -12.88 2.86
N ARG A 63 7.62 -13.73 3.22
CA ARG A 63 7.34 -15.09 3.68
C ARG A 63 7.23 -15.15 5.19
N SER A 64 6.29 -15.93 5.69
CA SER A 64 6.07 -16.17 7.11
C SER A 64 5.77 -17.64 7.37
N THR A 65 6.22 -18.16 8.50
CA THR A 65 5.77 -19.46 9.03
C THR A 65 4.35 -19.40 9.60
N ARG A 66 3.87 -18.19 9.91
CA ARG A 66 2.52 -17.92 10.41
C ARG A 66 1.60 -17.45 9.28
N TYR A 67 0.34 -17.87 9.32
CA TYR A 67 -0.65 -17.42 8.35
C TYR A 67 -1.01 -15.94 8.58
N SER A 68 -1.51 -15.25 7.55
CA SER A 68 -1.88 -13.81 7.68
C SER A 68 -2.91 -13.56 8.79
N GLY A 69 -3.83 -14.51 9.01
CA GLY A 69 -4.82 -14.43 10.09
C GLY A 69 -4.19 -14.45 11.49
N ASP A 70 -3.10 -15.18 11.68
CA ASP A 70 -2.39 -15.24 12.96
C ASP A 70 -1.57 -13.98 13.23
N ILE A 71 -1.10 -13.32 12.17
CA ILE A 71 -0.32 -12.07 12.26
C ILE A 71 -1.26 -10.90 12.56
N GLY A 72 -2.41 -10.83 11.90
CA GLY A 72 -3.39 -9.77 12.05
C GLY A 72 -2.95 -8.40 11.52
N GLY A 73 -3.89 -7.44 11.51
CA GLY A 73 -3.63 -6.06 11.12
C GLY A 73 -3.25 -5.92 9.64
N ASN A 74 -2.08 -5.32 9.36
CA ASN A 74 -1.56 -5.12 8.01
C ASN A 74 -1.00 -6.41 7.38
N ALA A 75 -1.76 -7.50 7.44
CA ALA A 75 -1.37 -8.81 6.95
C ALA A 75 -2.53 -9.46 6.21
N PHE A 76 -2.34 -9.73 4.92
CA PHE A 76 -3.35 -10.24 4.02
C PHE A 76 -2.89 -11.53 3.37
N HIS A 77 -3.83 -12.44 3.14
CA HIS A 77 -3.56 -13.71 2.47
C HIS A 77 -3.19 -13.52 0.98
N ASN A 78 -3.71 -12.47 0.35
CA ASN A 78 -3.57 -12.24 -1.08
C ASN A 78 -3.42 -10.74 -1.39
N PHE A 79 -2.91 -10.39 -2.57
CA PHE A 79 -2.70 -9.00 -2.97
C PHE A 79 -4.02 -8.25 -3.21
N LYS A 80 -5.04 -8.91 -3.78
CA LYS A 80 -6.36 -8.31 -4.06
C LYS A 80 -7.02 -7.70 -2.82
N PRO A 81 -7.17 -8.43 -1.68
CA PRO A 81 -7.74 -7.83 -0.47
C PRO A 81 -6.85 -6.72 0.11
N CYS A 82 -5.52 -6.85 0.06
CA CYS A 82 -4.63 -5.75 0.45
C CYS A 82 -4.90 -4.48 -0.36
N MET A 83 -4.97 -4.60 -1.69
CA MET A 83 -5.18 -3.45 -2.58
C MET A 83 -6.54 -2.79 -2.34
N ARG A 84 -7.60 -3.60 -2.20
CA ARG A 84 -8.96 -3.12 -1.98
C ARG A 84 -9.11 -2.45 -0.62
N THR A 85 -8.63 -3.09 0.44
CA THR A 85 -8.81 -2.62 1.82
C THR A 85 -7.94 -1.41 2.12
N CYS A 86 -6.71 -1.39 1.61
CA CYS A 86 -5.76 -0.30 1.87
C CYS A 86 -5.68 0.71 0.73
N SER A 87 -6.58 0.70 -0.25
CA SER A 87 -6.56 1.63 -1.40
C SER A 87 -5.15 1.74 -2.01
N ALA A 88 -4.52 0.60 -2.32
CA ALA A 88 -3.16 0.59 -2.82
C ALA A 88 -3.12 0.86 -4.33
N ASN A 89 -2.08 1.56 -4.78
CA ASN A 89 -1.88 1.96 -6.18
C ASN A 89 -1.33 0.81 -7.05
N GLY A 90 -1.15 -0.39 -6.49
CA GLY A 90 -0.62 -1.57 -7.17
C GLY A 90 -0.06 -2.60 -6.20
N PHE A 91 0.60 -3.63 -6.75
CA PHE A 91 1.31 -4.63 -5.97
C PHE A 91 2.70 -4.92 -6.56
N PHE A 92 3.63 -5.35 -5.70
CA PHE A 92 4.91 -5.92 -6.12
C PHE A 92 4.83 -7.44 -6.17
N ALA A 93 5.41 -8.04 -7.21
CA ALA A 93 5.56 -9.47 -7.29
C ALA A 93 6.44 -9.98 -6.14
N CYS A 94 6.04 -11.07 -5.52
CA CYS A 94 6.77 -11.63 -4.40
C CYS A 94 8.00 -12.40 -4.87
N PRO A 95 9.09 -12.39 -4.08
CA PRO A 95 10.24 -13.25 -4.35
C PRO A 95 9.77 -14.70 -4.52
N ARG A 96 10.12 -15.31 -5.66
CA ARG A 96 9.78 -16.71 -5.93
C ARG A 96 10.45 -17.62 -4.90
N ARG A 97 9.86 -18.80 -4.66
CA ARG A 97 10.50 -19.86 -3.86
C ARG A 97 11.92 -20.09 -4.41
N GLY A 98 12.92 -20.07 -3.51
CA GLY A 98 14.32 -20.35 -3.87
C GLY A 98 15.14 -19.17 -4.39
N LEU A 99 14.57 -17.97 -4.53
CA LEU A 99 15.37 -16.79 -4.88
C LEU A 99 16.29 -16.43 -3.71
N LYS A 100 17.61 -16.44 -3.93
CA LYS A 100 18.60 -15.93 -2.96
C LYS A 100 18.40 -14.41 -2.86
N VAL A 101 17.87 -13.96 -1.72
CA VAL A 101 17.95 -12.56 -1.26
C VAL A 101 19.31 -12.32 -0.64
#